data_AF-A0A2I6QNN5-F1
#
_entry.id   AF-A0A2I6QNN5-F1
#
_cell.length_a   1.000
_cell.length_b   1.000
_cell.length_c   1.000
_cell.angle_alpha   90.00
_cell.angle_beta   90.00
_cell.angle_gamma   90.00
#
_symmetry.space_group_name_H-M   'P 1'
#
loop_
_entity.id
_entity.type
_entity.pdbx_description
1 polymer ?
#
loop_
_entity_poly.entity_id
_entity_poly.type
_entity_poly.pdbx_seq_one_letter_code
_entity_poly.pdbx_strand_id
1 'polypeptide(L)'
;MLRNSVLIVLLLTANASMQTSTLTDLAWMSGSWETVPGAKRQIEEHWTAAAGATMMGMSRTVAGEKTVEFEYLRIEQRADGIYYVAHPKARCPATDFKLTHASANEAVFENPQHDFPKRIIYRKGTDDSLTASIDGGEGTKTISYAYRRMK
;
A
#
# COMPACT_ATOMS: atom_id res chain seq x y z
N MET A 1 -35.47 30.25 52.78
CA MET A 1 -35.01 28.88 52.45
C MET A 1 -34.95 28.74 50.93
N LEU A 2 -33.77 28.88 50.31
CA LEU A 2 -33.59 28.57 48.87
C LEU A 2 -32.65 27.37 48.76
N ARG A 3 -33.11 26.29 48.12
CA ARG A 3 -32.32 25.10 47.80
C ARG A 3 -31.70 25.29 46.41
N ASN A 4 -30.39 25.55 46.35
CA ASN A 4 -29.65 25.51 45.10
C ASN A 4 -29.56 24.06 44.61
N SER A 5 -30.20 23.77 43.49
CA SER A 5 -30.02 22.51 42.77
C SER A 5 -28.93 22.73 41.72
N VAL A 6 -27.80 22.03 41.84
CA VAL A 6 -26.74 22.01 40.84
C VAL A 6 -27.00 20.83 39.90
N LEU A 7 -27.26 21.13 38.62
CA LEU A 7 -27.30 20.13 37.55
C LEU A 7 -25.86 19.81 37.13
N ILE A 8 -25.44 18.55 37.27
CA ILE A 8 -24.18 18.05 36.71
C ILE A 8 -24.48 17.54 35.30
N VAL A 9 -23.93 18.20 34.28
CA VAL A 9 -23.95 17.73 32.89
C VAL A 9 -22.73 16.83 32.69
N LEU A 10 -22.96 15.53 32.49
CA LEU A 10 -21.93 14.55 32.21
C LEU A 10 -21.62 14.56 30.70
N LEU A 11 -20.52 15.22 30.30
CA LEU A 11 -20.00 15.18 28.94
C LEU A 11 -19.34 13.82 28.69
N LEU A 12 -20.01 12.93 27.96
CA LEU A 12 -19.39 11.71 27.44
C LEU A 12 -18.46 12.07 26.27
N THR A 13 -17.16 12.16 26.55
CA THR A 13 -16.13 12.19 25.50
C THR A 13 -16.00 10.78 24.91
N ALA A 14 -16.51 10.57 23.69
CA ALA A 14 -16.23 9.36 22.94
C ALA A 14 -14.75 9.38 22.52
N ASN A 15 -13.93 8.58 23.18
CA ASN A 15 -12.56 8.31 22.73
C ASN A 15 -12.66 7.44 21.47
N ALA A 16 -12.61 8.07 20.30
CA ALA A 16 -12.31 7.34 19.07
C ALA A 16 -10.88 6.79 19.20
N SER A 17 -10.76 5.50 19.49
CA SER A 17 -9.47 4.81 19.41
C SER A 17 -8.97 4.93 17.98
N MET A 18 -7.86 5.65 17.75
CA MET A 18 -7.14 5.56 16.49
C MET A 18 -6.66 4.11 16.33
N GLN A 19 -7.42 3.31 15.60
CA GLN A 19 -7.06 1.94 15.32
C GLN A 19 -5.79 1.97 14.46
N THR A 20 -4.69 1.50 15.03
CA THR A 20 -3.42 1.40 14.31
C THR A 20 -3.57 0.32 13.25
N SER A 21 -3.34 0.67 11.98
CA SER A 21 -3.37 -0.31 10.89
C SER A 21 -2.36 -1.43 11.16
N THR A 22 -2.77 -2.64 10.81
CA THR A 22 -1.98 -3.86 10.89
C THR A 22 -1.71 -4.39 9.48
N LEU A 23 -0.72 -5.27 9.33
CA LEU A 23 -0.48 -5.92 8.02
C LEU A 23 -1.66 -6.77 7.55
N THR A 24 -2.50 -7.25 8.47
CA THR A 24 -3.71 -8.00 8.13
C THR A 24 -4.71 -7.13 7.35
N ASP A 25 -4.72 -5.81 7.58
CA ASP A 25 -5.56 -4.87 6.80
C ASP A 25 -5.12 -4.78 5.34
N LEU A 26 -3.90 -5.22 5.02
CA LEU A 26 -3.32 -5.26 3.67
C LEU A 26 -3.35 -6.66 3.05
N ALA A 27 -3.92 -7.66 3.74
CA ALA A 27 -3.91 -9.06 3.29
C ALA A 27 -4.56 -9.25 1.91
N TRP A 28 -5.46 -8.35 1.51
CA TRP A 28 -6.09 -8.36 0.19
C TRP A 28 -5.13 -8.11 -0.98
N MET A 29 -3.93 -7.57 -0.73
CA MET A 29 -2.88 -7.41 -1.74
C MET A 29 -2.19 -8.75 -2.08
N SER A 30 -2.28 -9.74 -1.19
CA SER A 30 -1.61 -11.03 -1.38
C SER A 30 -2.11 -11.76 -2.64
N GLY A 31 -1.18 -12.44 -3.31
CA GLY A 31 -1.45 -13.17 -4.54
C GLY A 31 -0.41 -12.95 -5.61
N SER A 32 -0.71 -13.50 -6.79
CA SER A 32 0.06 -13.33 -8.01
C SER A 32 -0.80 -12.59 -9.02
N TRP A 33 -0.24 -11.52 -9.58
CA TRP A 33 -0.94 -10.52 -10.36
C TRP A 33 -0.22 -10.32 -11.68
N GLU A 34 -0.95 -10.12 -12.76
CA GLU A 34 -0.37 -9.83 -14.08
C GLU A 34 -1.15 -8.73 -14.81
N THR A 35 -0.44 -7.90 -15.57
CA THR A 35 -1.09 -7.00 -16.53
C THR A 35 -1.74 -7.81 -17.64
N VAL A 36 -2.72 -7.22 -18.33
CA VAL A 36 -3.40 -7.90 -19.46
C VAL A 36 -2.38 -8.41 -20.50
N PRO A 37 -2.45 -9.68 -20.92
CA PRO A 37 -1.56 -10.23 -21.93
C PRO A 37 -1.60 -9.48 -23.25
N GLY A 38 -0.49 -9.55 -24.01
CA GLY A 38 -0.38 -8.93 -25.34
C GLY A 38 0.07 -7.47 -25.31
N ALA A 39 0.24 -6.87 -24.14
CA ALA A 39 0.93 -5.59 -24.00
C ALA A 39 2.41 -5.73 -24.40
N LYS A 40 2.99 -4.65 -24.96
CA LYS A 40 4.42 -4.59 -25.31
C LYS A 40 5.34 -4.84 -24.11
N ARG A 41 4.86 -4.49 -22.91
CA ARG A 41 5.48 -4.80 -21.63
C ARG A 41 4.46 -5.55 -20.80
N GLN A 42 4.82 -6.75 -20.35
CA GLN A 42 4.02 -7.52 -19.41
C GLN A 42 4.66 -7.40 -18.04
N ILE A 43 3.86 -7.11 -17.03
CA ILE A 43 4.30 -6.97 -15.65
C ILE A 43 3.59 -8.05 -14.84
N GLU A 44 4.36 -8.81 -14.09
CA GLU A 44 3.84 -9.63 -12.99
C GLU A 44 4.27 -9.02 -11.65
N GLU A 45 3.42 -9.21 -10.66
CA GLU A 45 3.65 -8.78 -9.29
C GLU A 45 3.16 -9.85 -8.33
N HIS A 46 3.99 -10.19 -7.35
CA HIS A 46 3.69 -11.23 -6.38
C HIS A 46 3.81 -10.67 -4.98
N TRP A 47 2.84 -10.99 -4.13
CA TRP A 47 2.85 -10.68 -2.70
C TRP A 47 2.52 -11.94 -1.90
N THR A 48 3.37 -12.25 -0.92
CA THR A 48 3.08 -13.32 0.05
C THR A 48 1.92 -12.93 0.97
N ALA A 49 1.36 -13.91 1.67
CA ALA A 49 0.55 -13.62 2.84
C ALA A 49 1.39 -12.88 3.91
N ALA A 50 0.71 -12.14 4.78
CA ALA A 50 1.34 -11.51 5.94
C ALA A 50 1.82 -12.57 6.94
N ALA A 51 3.11 -12.56 7.26
CA ALA A 51 3.73 -13.45 8.24
C ALA A 51 4.98 -12.79 8.83
N GLY A 52 5.24 -13.01 10.12
CA GLY A 52 6.45 -12.51 10.78
C GLY A 52 6.65 -10.99 10.66
N ALA A 53 5.56 -10.22 10.82
CA ALA A 53 5.56 -8.75 10.65
C ALA A 53 5.97 -8.27 9.25
N THR A 54 5.79 -9.11 8.22
CA THR A 54 6.13 -8.79 6.83
C THR A 54 5.16 -9.37 5.81
N MET A 55 5.07 -8.73 4.65
CA MET A 55 4.66 -9.31 3.37
C MET A 55 5.84 -9.15 2.40
N MET A 56 6.29 -10.24 1.80
CA MET A 56 7.36 -10.20 0.81
C MET A 56 6.74 -10.00 -0.57
N GLY A 57 7.39 -9.20 -1.42
CA GLY A 57 6.93 -9.00 -2.77
C GLY A 57 8.04 -8.95 -3.81
N MET A 58 7.65 -9.14 -5.06
CA MET A 58 8.49 -8.90 -6.21
C MET A 58 7.67 -8.39 -7.39
N SER A 59 8.31 -7.64 -8.28
CA SER A 59 7.74 -7.31 -9.58
C SER A 59 8.75 -7.65 -10.68
N ARG A 60 8.25 -8.10 -11.83
CA ARG A 60 9.05 -8.34 -13.03
C ARG A 60 8.34 -7.79 -14.25
N THR A 61 9.06 -6.97 -15.01
CA THR A 61 8.61 -6.52 -16.33
C THR A 61 9.37 -7.25 -17.43
N VAL A 62 8.64 -7.88 -18.33
CA VAL A 62 9.16 -8.55 -19.53
C VAL A 62 8.75 -7.75 -20.76
N ALA A 63 9.70 -7.56 -21.68
CA ALA A 63 9.46 -6.99 -23.01
C ALA A 63 10.10 -7.89 -24.07
N GLY A 64 9.28 -8.45 -24.97
CA GLY A 64 9.72 -9.55 -25.83
C GLY A 64 10.11 -10.76 -24.97
N GLU A 65 11.33 -11.26 -25.14
CA GLU A 65 11.86 -12.43 -24.40
C GLU A 65 12.82 -12.05 -23.26
N LYS A 66 12.90 -10.77 -22.89
CA LYS A 66 13.85 -10.27 -21.89
C LYS A 66 13.17 -9.62 -20.71
N THR A 67 13.67 -9.89 -19.52
CA THR A 67 13.41 -9.06 -18.34
C THR A 67 14.08 -7.70 -18.53
N VAL A 68 13.29 -6.62 -18.47
CA VAL A 68 13.78 -5.24 -18.66
C VAL A 68 13.78 -4.44 -17.36
N GLU A 69 12.89 -4.78 -16.43
CA GLU A 69 12.80 -4.18 -15.10
C GLU A 69 12.41 -5.26 -14.08
N PHE A 70 12.86 -5.13 -12.84
CA PHE A 70 12.44 -5.97 -11.71
C PHE A 70 12.66 -5.24 -10.39
N GLU A 71 11.90 -5.61 -9.36
CA GLU A 71 12.03 -5.06 -8.02
C GLU A 71 11.88 -6.16 -6.95
N TYR A 72 12.62 -6.02 -5.85
CA TYR A 72 12.34 -6.75 -4.61
C TYR A 72 11.67 -5.82 -3.62
N LEU A 73 10.59 -6.29 -3.01
CA LEU A 73 9.67 -5.47 -2.24
C LEU A 73 9.41 -6.10 -0.87
N ARG A 74 9.14 -5.25 0.11
CA ARG A 74 8.63 -5.65 1.43
C ARG A 74 7.54 -4.70 1.84
N ILE A 75 6.49 -5.20 2.46
CA ILE A 75 5.66 -4.39 3.36
C ILE A 75 5.95 -4.89 4.77
N GLU A 76 6.54 -4.06 5.60
CA GLU A 76 7.01 -4.47 6.93
C GLU A 76 6.43 -3.57 8.03
N GLN A 77 6.09 -4.19 9.16
CA GLN A 77 5.65 -3.46 10.35
C GLN A 77 6.87 -3.16 11.21
N ARG A 78 7.08 -1.87 11.48
CA ARG A 78 8.11 -1.31 12.36
C ARG A 78 7.46 -0.73 13.62
N ALA A 79 8.28 -0.32 14.59
CA ALA A 79 7.80 0.24 15.84
C ALA A 79 6.93 1.52 15.64
N ASP A 80 7.18 2.27 14.58
CA ASP A 80 6.54 3.57 14.32
C ASP A 80 5.57 3.57 13.12
N GLY A 81 5.31 2.41 12.51
CA GLY A 81 4.36 2.29 11.41
C GLY A 81 4.62 1.12 10.46
N ILE A 82 3.83 1.04 9.40
CA ILE A 82 4.01 0.08 8.30
C ILE A 82 4.71 0.78 7.14
N TYR A 83 5.65 0.10 6.50
CA TYR A 83 6.47 0.65 5.42
C TYR A 83 6.45 -0.26 4.20
N TYR A 84 6.24 0.34 3.03
CA TYR A 84 6.59 -0.24 1.75
C TYR A 84 8.06 0.03 1.47
N VAL A 85 8.85 -1.02 1.26
CA VAL A 85 10.31 -0.96 1.08
C VAL A 85 10.66 -1.50 -0.29
N ALA A 86 11.21 -0.64 -1.15
CA ALA A 86 11.48 -0.94 -2.54
C ALA A 86 12.98 -1.07 -2.84
N HIS A 87 13.36 -2.12 -3.57
CA HIS A 87 14.68 -2.29 -4.17
C HIS A 87 14.59 -2.44 -5.70
N PRO A 88 14.45 -1.32 -6.45
CA PRO A 88 14.46 -1.37 -7.91
C PRO A 88 15.79 -1.92 -8.42
N LYS A 89 15.74 -2.93 -9.28
CA LYS A 89 16.92 -3.65 -9.79
C LYS A 89 17.86 -4.16 -8.68
N ALA A 90 17.30 -4.56 -7.53
CA ALA A 90 18.05 -4.96 -6.34
C ALA A 90 19.07 -3.93 -5.81
N ARG A 91 18.87 -2.64 -6.10
CA ARG A 91 19.78 -1.58 -5.66
C ARG A 91 19.67 -1.32 -4.16
N CYS A 92 20.77 -0.86 -3.57
CA CYS A 92 20.85 -0.40 -2.20
C CYS A 92 21.32 1.07 -2.16
N PRO A 93 20.86 1.88 -1.18
CA PRO A 93 19.86 1.53 -0.15
C PRO A 93 18.45 1.32 -0.75
N ALA A 94 17.56 0.74 0.05
CA ALA A 94 16.15 0.68 -0.29
C ALA A 94 15.51 2.07 -0.24
N THR A 95 14.38 2.24 -0.92
CA THR A 95 13.51 3.40 -0.74
C THR A 95 12.28 3.01 0.06
N ASP A 96 12.06 3.71 1.17
CA ASP A 96 10.98 3.44 2.10
C ASP A 96 9.82 4.42 1.91
N PHE A 97 8.58 3.94 1.97
CA PHE A 97 7.35 4.75 1.94
C PHE A 97 6.47 4.35 3.12
N LYS A 98 6.08 5.30 3.96
CA LYS A 98 5.27 5.06 5.16
C LYS A 98 3.80 4.92 4.78
N LEU A 99 3.10 3.93 5.32
CA LEU A 99 1.66 3.80 5.20
C LEU A 99 0.96 5.00 5.87
N THR A 100 0.19 5.76 5.10
CA THR A 100 -0.56 6.94 5.57
C THR A 100 -2.07 6.74 5.50
N HIS A 101 -2.54 5.80 4.68
CA HIS A 101 -3.93 5.40 4.62
C HIS A 101 -4.08 3.90 4.36
N ALA A 102 -5.03 3.26 5.04
CA ALA A 102 -5.44 1.89 4.76
C ALA A 102 -6.94 1.74 4.99
N SER A 103 -7.58 0.98 4.10
CA SER A 103 -8.98 0.58 4.17
C SER A 103 -9.14 -0.84 3.62
N ALA A 104 -10.37 -1.34 3.55
CA ALA A 104 -10.66 -2.69 3.05
C ALA A 104 -10.28 -2.91 1.56
N ASN A 105 -10.05 -1.83 0.80
CA ASN A 105 -9.77 -1.89 -0.63
C ASN A 105 -8.74 -0.86 -1.11
N GLU A 106 -8.10 -0.10 -0.22
CA GLU A 106 -7.09 0.89 -0.59
C GLU A 106 -5.95 0.91 0.43
N ALA A 107 -4.72 1.06 -0.05
CA ALA A 107 -3.54 1.34 0.77
C ALA A 107 -2.70 2.43 0.11
N VAL A 108 -2.29 3.42 0.88
CA VAL A 108 -1.48 4.55 0.41
C VAL A 108 -0.20 4.62 1.23
N PHE A 109 0.93 4.60 0.53
CA PHE A 109 2.26 4.73 1.10
C PHE A 109 2.93 5.99 0.56
N GLU A 110 3.53 6.79 1.44
CA GLU A 110 4.09 8.09 1.09
C GLU A 110 5.54 8.26 1.58
N ASN A 111 6.34 8.91 0.73
CA ASN A 111 7.65 9.47 1.06
C ASN A 111 7.76 10.83 0.36
N PRO A 112 7.31 11.92 1.02
CA PRO A 112 7.33 13.26 0.45
C PRO A 112 8.74 13.77 0.09
N GLN A 113 9.78 13.17 0.68
CA GLN A 113 11.20 13.51 0.48
C GLN A 113 11.84 12.79 -0.70
N HIS A 114 11.20 11.77 -1.27
CA HIS A 114 11.71 11.06 -2.46
C HIS A 114 11.47 11.87 -3.75
N ASP A 115 12.34 11.75 -4.75
CA ASP A 115 12.22 12.53 -6.00
C ASP A 115 10.97 12.12 -6.81
N PHE A 116 10.90 10.84 -7.20
CA PHE A 116 9.71 10.22 -7.78
C PHE A 116 9.82 8.69 -7.68
N PRO A 117 8.75 7.97 -7.32
CA PRO A 117 7.45 8.51 -6.90
C PRO A 117 7.50 9.03 -5.46
N LYS A 118 6.52 9.84 -5.07
CA LYS A 118 6.31 10.25 -3.67
C LYS A 118 5.20 9.46 -3.00
N ARG A 119 4.27 8.91 -3.80
CA ARG A 119 3.15 8.12 -3.31
C ARG A 119 2.99 6.85 -4.13
N ILE A 120 2.73 5.75 -3.44
CA ILE A 120 2.38 4.45 -3.99
C ILE A 120 1.00 4.09 -3.46
N ILE A 121 0.07 3.77 -4.36
CA ILE A 121 -1.32 3.51 -4.02
C ILE A 121 -1.70 2.15 -4.58
N TYR A 122 -2.19 1.26 -3.73
CA TYR A 122 -2.84 0.03 -4.15
C TYR A 122 -4.35 0.16 -3.98
N ARG A 123 -5.10 -0.34 -4.97
CA ARG A 123 -6.55 -0.47 -4.91
C ARG A 123 -7.01 -1.85 -5.32
N LYS A 124 -7.87 -2.46 -4.50
CA LYS A 124 -8.58 -3.69 -4.84
C LYS A 124 -9.81 -3.36 -5.68
N GLY A 125 -9.94 -3.97 -6.85
CA GLY A 125 -11.17 -3.92 -7.63
C GLY A 125 -12.20 -4.95 -7.17
N THR A 126 -13.44 -4.80 -7.66
CA THR A 126 -14.55 -5.71 -7.34
C THR A 126 -14.49 -7.03 -8.10
N ASP A 127 -13.71 -7.10 -9.16
CA ASP A 127 -13.54 -8.20 -10.11
C ASP A 127 -12.25 -9.00 -9.87
N ASP A 128 -11.80 -9.05 -8.61
CA ASP A 128 -10.53 -9.69 -8.22
C ASP A 128 -9.33 -9.14 -9.01
N SER A 129 -9.35 -7.82 -9.20
CA SER A 129 -8.28 -7.04 -9.80
C SER A 129 -7.52 -6.24 -8.74
N LEU A 130 -6.30 -5.85 -9.12
CA LEU A 130 -5.44 -4.99 -8.33
C LEU A 130 -4.98 -3.84 -9.22
N THR A 131 -5.02 -2.62 -8.72
CA THR A 131 -4.38 -1.48 -9.38
C THR A 131 -3.27 -0.95 -8.49
N ALA A 132 -2.05 -0.89 -9.01
CA ALA A 132 -0.96 -0.12 -8.40
C ALA A 132 -0.82 1.21 -9.13
N SER A 133 -0.69 2.29 -8.38
CA SER A 133 -0.52 3.64 -8.92
C SER A 133 0.64 4.34 -8.22
N ILE A 134 1.36 5.15 -8.98
CA ILE A 134 2.42 6.00 -8.46
C ILE A 134 2.25 7.43 -8.95
N ASP A 135 2.55 8.39 -8.07
CA ASP A 135 2.53 9.82 -8.41
C ASP A 135 3.55 10.62 -7.59
N GLY A 136 3.74 11.89 -7.98
CA GLY A 136 4.62 12.85 -7.31
C GLY A 136 3.94 13.62 -6.17
N GLY A 137 2.82 13.12 -5.65
CA GLY A 137 1.97 13.81 -4.68
C GLY A 137 0.60 14.19 -5.25
N GLU A 138 -0.27 14.69 -4.39
CA GLU A 138 -1.62 15.10 -4.76
C GLU A 138 -1.63 16.17 -5.87
N GLY A 139 -2.54 16.01 -6.85
CA GLY A 139 -2.63 16.90 -8.01
C GLY A 139 -1.58 16.68 -9.10
N THR A 140 -0.65 15.73 -8.93
CA THR A 140 0.33 15.37 -9.96
C THR A 140 -0.18 14.27 -10.89
N LYS A 141 0.49 14.07 -12.03
CA LYS A 141 0.14 13.01 -12.96
C LYS A 141 0.38 11.64 -12.33
N THR A 142 -0.68 10.85 -12.26
CA THR A 142 -0.63 9.46 -11.81
C THR A 142 -0.27 8.51 -12.96
N ILE A 143 0.61 7.56 -12.68
CA ILE A 143 0.87 6.39 -13.53
C ILE A 143 0.20 5.19 -12.86
N SER A 144 -0.61 4.45 -13.60
CA SER A 144 -1.37 3.31 -13.07
C SER A 144 -1.08 2.04 -13.86
N TYR A 145 -1.01 0.94 -13.13
CA TYR A 145 -0.83 -0.43 -13.60
C TYR A 145 -2.04 -1.23 -13.14
N ALA A 146 -2.86 -1.65 -14.10
CA ALA A 146 -4.01 -2.50 -13.85
C ALA A 146 -3.61 -3.97 -13.99
N TYR A 147 -3.88 -4.74 -12.96
CA TYR A 147 -3.57 -6.16 -12.88
C TYR A 147 -4.84 -6.98 -12.69
N ARG A 148 -4.80 -8.20 -13.23
CA ARG A 148 -5.71 -9.28 -12.88
C ARG A 148 -4.99 -10.34 -12.08
N ARG A 149 -5.72 -11.15 -11.32
CA ARG A 149 -5.12 -12.32 -10.68
C ARG A 149 -4.65 -13.32 -11.74
N MET A 150 -3.45 -13.86 -11.54
CA MET A 150 -2.95 -15.00 -12.32
C MET A 150 -3.77 -16.25 -11.97
N LYS A 151 -4.13 -17.03 -13.00
CA LYS A 151 -4.88 -18.28 -12.82
C LYS A 151 -3.99 -19.44 -12.45
#